data_AF-A0A2K6BVN1-F1
#
_entry.id   AF-A0A2K6BVN1-F1
#
_cell.length_a   1.000
_cell.length_b   1.000
_cell.length_c   1.000
_cell.angle_alpha   90.00
_cell.angle_beta   90.00
_cell.angle_gamma   90.00
#
_symmetry.space_group_name_H-M   'P 1'
#
loop_
_entity.id
_entity.type
_entity.pdbx_description
1 polymer ?
#
loop_
_entity_poly.entity_id
_entity_poly.type
_entity_poly.pdbx_seq_one_letter_code
_entity_poly.pdbx_strand_id
1 'polypeptide(L)' 'MTLTTWTGMIIGFNGGVDARAISVLSKWQNSYSIKVVLQELRHLMMSKENMKLPQPPEGQC' A
#
# COMPACT_ATOMS: atom_id res chain seq x y z
N MET A 1 -18.56 6.82 -4.95
CA MET A 1 -17.40 5.96 -4.67
C MET A 1 -16.50 5.98 -5.88
N THR A 2 -15.66 7.00 -6.02
CA THR A 2 -14.70 7.09 -7.11
C THR A 2 -13.44 6.34 -6.68
N LEU A 3 -13.11 5.27 -7.40
CA LEU A 3 -11.86 4.50 -7.30
C LEU A 3 -10.67 5.37 -7.77
N THR A 4 -10.40 6.48 -7.09
CA THR A 4 -9.36 7.43 -7.48
C THR A 4 -8.18 7.45 -6.51
N THR A 5 -8.27 6.78 -5.37
CA THR A 5 -7.21 6.77 -4.34
C THR A 5 -6.80 5.33 -4.02
N TRP A 6 -5.63 5.12 -3.40
CA TRP A 6 -5.08 3.80 -2.98
C TRP A 6 -6.05 2.90 -2.19
N THR A 7 -7.14 3.49 -1.70
CA THR A 7 -8.30 2.82 -1.12
C THR A 7 -8.82 1.72 -2.03
N GLY A 8 -8.63 0.46 -1.60
CA GLY A 8 -9.03 -0.75 -2.31
C GLY A 8 -7.88 -1.58 -2.88
N MET A 9 -6.69 -0.99 -3.03
CA MET A 9 -5.51 -1.70 -3.59
C MET A 9 -4.36 -1.87 -2.60
N ILE A 10 -4.08 -0.89 -1.74
CA ILE A 10 -3.09 -1.03 -0.66
C ILE A 10 -3.70 -0.62 0.69
N ILE A 11 -4.61 0.35 0.67
CA ILE A 11 -5.23 0.91 1.86
C ILE A 11 -6.68 0.41 1.93
N GLY A 12 -7.08 -0.14 3.08
CA GLY A 12 -8.46 -0.49 3.39
C GLY A 12 -9.33 0.73 3.66
N PHE A 13 -10.64 0.50 3.85
CA PHE A 13 -11.63 1.58 4.03
C PHE A 13 -11.31 2.53 5.21
N ASN A 14 -10.54 2.06 6.20
CA ASN A 14 -10.25 2.79 7.43
C ASN A 14 -8.86 3.46 7.44
N GLY A 15 -8.17 3.55 6.29
CA GLY A 15 -6.81 4.10 6.22
C GLY A 15 -5.69 3.14 6.64
N GLY A 16 -6.04 1.95 7.17
CA GLY A 16 -5.09 0.88 7.46
C GLY A 16 -4.67 0.11 6.20
N VAL A 17 -3.46 -0.45 6.20
CA VAL A 17 -2.97 -1.28 5.10
C VAL A 17 -3.78 -2.59 5.02
N ASP A 18 -4.27 -2.97 3.83
CA ASP A 18 -4.87 -4.28 3.61
C ASP A 18 -3.76 -5.34 3.50
N ALA A 19 -3.59 -6.14 4.56
CA ALA A 19 -2.59 -7.21 4.62
C ALA A 19 -2.71 -8.24 3.49
N ARG A 20 -3.89 -8.40 2.88
CA ARG A 20 -4.10 -9.34 1.77
C ARG A 20 -3.55 -8.81 0.44
N ALA A 21 -3.46 -7.50 0.30
CA ALA A 21 -2.96 -6.87 -0.92
C ALA A 21 -1.43 -6.77 -0.96
N ILE A 22 -0.77 -6.93 0.19
CA ILE A 22 0.69 -6.91 0.30
C ILE A 22 1.22 -8.33 0.52
N SER A 23 2.00 -8.82 -0.44
CA SER A 23 2.54 -10.19 -0.41
C SER A 23 3.29 -10.50 0.89
N VAL A 24 4.18 -9.60 1.33
CA VAL A 24 5.01 -9.80 2.54
C VAL A 24 4.18 -9.83 3.84
N LEU A 25 2.98 -9.23 3.85
CA LEU A 25 2.06 -9.29 4.99
C LEU A 25 1.14 -10.51 4.90
N SER A 26 0.64 -10.85 3.70
CA SER A 26 -0.22 -12.02 3.49
C SER A 26 0.50 -13.36 3.74
N LYS A 27 1.82 -13.40 3.49
CA LYS A 27 2.69 -14.59 3.65
C LYS A 27 3.85 -14.28 4.59
N TRP A 28 3.52 -13.73 5.76
CA TRP A 28 4.54 -13.34 6.74
C TRP A 28 5.49 -14.49 7.10
N GLN A 29 6.79 -14.20 7.10
CA GLN A 29 7.85 -15.11 7.53
C GLN A 29 8.57 -14.49 8.73
N ASN A 30 9.01 -15.30 9.69
CA ASN A 30 9.70 -14.81 10.89
C ASN A 30 11.06 -14.13 10.58
N SER A 31 11.60 -14.36 9.39
CA SER A 31 12.82 -13.72 8.88
C SER A 31 12.56 -12.33 8.29
N TYR A 32 11.31 -11.95 8.05
CA TYR A 32 10.97 -10.63 7.55
C TYR A 32 11.14 -9.57 8.63
N SER A 33 11.64 -8.41 8.20
CA SER A 33 11.86 -7.25 9.05
C SER A 33 11.02 -6.08 8.57
N ILE A 34 10.89 -5.05 9.40
CA ILE A 34 10.22 -3.79 9.04
C ILE A 34 10.80 -3.21 7.74
N LYS A 35 12.11 -3.35 7.53
CA LYS A 35 12.79 -2.95 6.29
C LYS A 35 12.17 -3.61 5.06
N VAL A 36 11.88 -4.91 5.12
CA VAL A 36 11.27 -5.66 4.00
C VAL A 36 9.87 -5.11 3.70
N VAL A 37 9.08 -4.84 4.74
CA VAL A 37 7.73 -4.27 4.59
C VAL A 37 7.78 -2.89 3.91
N LEU A 38 8.70 -2.02 4.34
CA LEU A 38 8.85 -0.67 3.75
C LEU A 38 9.34 -0.73 2.30
N GLN A 39 10.23 -1.68 1.97
CA GLN A 39 10.71 -1.88 0.61
C GLN A 39 9.59 -2.36 -0.33
N GLU A 40 8.75 -3.28 0.13
CA GLU A 40 7.60 -3.77 -0.65
C GLU A 40 6.57 -2.65 -0.88
N LEU A 41 6.26 -1.86 0.16
CA LEU A 41 5.38 -0.70 0.02
C LEU A 41 5.90 0.28 -1.04
N ARG A 42 7.20 0.61 -1.02
CA ARG A 42 7.82 1.46 -2.03
C ARG A 42 7.75 0.83 -3.43
N HIS A 43 7.96 -0.48 -3.54
CA HIS A 43 7.84 -1.19 -4.82
C HIS A 43 6.43 -1.09 -5.38
N LEU A 44 5.42 -1.36 -4.54
CA LEU A 44 4.01 -1.22 -4.91
C LEU A 44 3.68 0.21 -5.33
N MET A 45 4.30 1.22 -4.70
CA MET A 45 4.10 2.61 -5.09
C MET A 45 4.59 2.93 -6.50
N MET A 46 5.62 2.22 -6.96
CA MET A 46 6.21 2.38 -8.30
C MET A 46 5.57 1.45 -9.36
N SER A 47 4.65 0.57 -8.97
CA SER A 47 3.96 -0.32 -9.91
C SER A 47 3.12 0.48 -10.92
N LYS A 48 2.95 -0.05 -12.13
CA LYS A 48 2.24 0.63 -13.23
C LYS A 48 0.80 1.02 -12.87
N GLU A 49 0.15 0.21 -12.04
CA GLU A 49 -1.22 0.39 -11.56
C GLU A 49 -1.32 1.57 -10.59
N ASN A 50 -0.25 1.82 -9.82
CA ASN A 50 -0.24 2.77 -8.72
C ASN A 50 0.48 4.10 -9.03
N MET A 51 1.50 4.08 -9.89
CA MET A 51 2.33 5.25 -10.19
C MET A 51 1.55 6.43 -10.80
N LYS A 52 0.34 6.19 -11.34
CA LYS A 52 -0.53 7.21 -11.96
C LYS A 52 -1.76 7.55 -11.11
N LEU A 53 -1.90 6.95 -9.93
CA LEU A 53 -3.04 7.26 -9.06
C LEU A 53 -2.90 8.68 -8.54
N PRO A 54 -3.98 9.48 -8.58
CA PRO A 54 -3.94 10.81 -7.98
C PRO A 54 -3.74 10.69 -6.47
N GLN A 55 -2.80 11.49 -5.95
CA GLN A 55 -2.53 11.56 -4.52
C GLN A 55 -3.44 12.61 -3.86
N PRO A 56 -3.86 12.39 -2.60
CA PRO A 56 -4.42 13.48 -1.81
C PRO A 56 -3.37 14.60 -1.64
N PRO A 57 -3.79 15.85 -1.41
CA PRO A 57 -2.88 16.93 -1.07
C PRO A 57 -1.95 16.57 0.08
N GLU A 58 -0.67 16.92 -0.07
CA GLU A 58 0.33 16.69 0.96
C GLU A 58 -0.02 17.43 2.26
N GLY A 59 0.14 16.77 3.41
CA GLY A 59 -0.12 17.36 4.72
C GLY A 59 -1.60 17.38 5.17
N GLN A 60 -2.48 16.61 4.51
CA GLN A 60 -3.83 16.40 5.02
C GLN A 60 -3.82 15.45 6.24
N CYS A 61 -4.36 15.94 7.36
CA CYS A 61 -4.64 15.17 8.58
C CYS A 61 -6.12 14.75 8.62
#